data_AF-A0A6G3D8T3-F1
#
_entry.id   AF-A0A6G3D8T3-F1
#
_cell.length_a   1.000
_cell.length_b   1.000
_cell.length_c   1.000
_cell.angle_alpha   90.00
_cell.angle_beta   90.00
_cell.angle_gamma   90.00
#
_symmetry.space_group_name_H-M   'P 1'
#
loop_
_entity.id
_entity.type
_entity.pdbx_description
1 polymer ?
#
loop_
_entity_poly.entity_id
_entity_poly.type
_entity_poly.pdbx_seq_one_letter_code
_entity_poly.pdbx_strand_id
1 'polypeptide(L)'
;MTAATYQYVDLPDASVVTTRALLAARENIADRVAARAMMCIHGGAGFGKILAVNTCLRALEPGEDVRKITFRAGPRPVRCATNCSPRSTWPATRRAAPASSTAC
;
A
#
# COMPACT_ATOMS: atom_id res chain seq x y z
N MET A 1 14.01 -16.91 -9.78
CA MET A 1 13.17 -16.05 -8.93
C MET A 1 13.77 -14.66 -8.97
N THR A 2 13.20 -13.75 -9.76
CA THR A 2 13.74 -12.38 -9.88
C THR A 2 13.46 -11.64 -8.58
N ALA A 3 14.51 -11.44 -7.78
CA ALA A 3 14.44 -10.51 -6.65
C ALA A 3 13.86 -9.20 -7.18
N ALA A 4 12.81 -8.68 -6.55
CA ALA A 4 12.29 -7.37 -6.92
C ALA A 4 13.40 -6.33 -6.73
N THR A 5 14.07 -6.04 -7.84
CA THR A 5 15.16 -5.08 -8.03
C THR A 5 14.58 -3.72 -7.67
N TYR A 6 15.02 -3.16 -6.54
CA TYR A 6 14.54 -1.85 -6.13
C TYR A 6 15.30 -0.87 -6.99
N GLN A 7 14.58 -0.21 -7.90
CA GLN A 7 15.13 0.72 -8.89
C GLN A 7 16.06 1.81 -8.30
N TYR A 8 16.12 1.98 -6.97
CA TYR A 8 16.96 2.94 -6.26
C TYR A 8 18.22 2.35 -5.61
N VAL A 9 18.36 1.03 -5.45
CA VAL A 9 19.49 0.39 -4.74
C VAL A 9 20.48 -0.26 -5.72
N ASP A 10 20.05 -0.52 -6.96
CA ASP A 10 20.88 -1.17 -7.98
C ASP A 10 21.70 -0.16 -8.81
N LEU A 11 21.74 1.11 -8.41
CA LEU A 11 22.64 2.12 -8.99
C LEU A 11 23.98 2.12 -8.24
N PRO A 12 25.12 2.26 -8.96
CA PRO A 12 26.41 2.43 -8.30
C PRO A 12 26.37 3.65 -7.37
N ASP A 13 26.89 3.47 -6.16
CA ASP A 13 26.96 4.48 -5.09
C ASP A 13 25.61 4.98 -4.52
N ALA A 14 24.47 4.43 -4.98
CA ALA A 14 23.18 4.78 -4.42
C ALA A 14 22.99 4.10 -3.06
N SER A 15 22.77 4.91 -2.01
CA SER A 15 22.54 4.44 -0.65
C SER A 15 21.31 5.08 -0.04
N VAL A 16 20.59 4.29 0.77
CA VAL A 16 19.44 4.80 1.53
C VAL A 16 19.96 5.55 2.75
N VAL A 17 19.71 6.87 2.78
CA VAL A 17 20.08 7.71 3.91
C VAL A 17 19.09 7.52 5.06
N THR A 18 19.60 7.26 6.25
CA THR A 18 18.79 7.13 7.47
C THR A 18 18.22 8.48 7.89
N THR A 19 16.90 8.59 7.89
CA THR A 19 16.16 9.77 8.39
C THR A 19 15.38 9.40 9.64
N ARG A 20 14.95 10.40 10.42
CA ARG A 20 14.08 10.18 11.59
C ARG A 20 12.79 9.44 11.22
N ALA A 21 12.21 9.76 10.06
CA ALA A 21 11.02 9.09 9.55
C ALA A 21 11.29 7.61 9.22
N LEU A 22 12.46 7.30 8.66
CA LEU A 22 12.85 5.92 8.36
C LEU A 22 13.11 5.11 9.63
N LEU A 23 13.74 5.71 10.65
CA LEU A 23 13.96 5.07 11.95
C LEU A 23 12.63 4.76 12.64
N ALA A 24 11.71 5.74 12.69
CA ALA A 24 10.38 5.53 13.24
C ALA A 24 9.61 4.44 12.47
N ALA A 25 9.72 4.40 11.14
CA ALA A 25 9.10 3.34 10.35
C ALA A 25 9.67 1.96 10.70
N ARG A 26 11.00 1.84 10.89
CA ARG A 26 11.66 0.59 11.26
C ARG A 26 11.17 0.06 12.61
N GLU A 27 11.14 0.93 13.62
CA GLU A 27 10.66 0.58 14.98
C GLU A 27 9.22 0.10 14.94
N ASN A 28 8.34 0.87 14.30
CA ASN A 28 6.93 0.50 14.16
C ASN A 28 6.75 -0.83 13.40
N ILE A 29 7.52 -1.08 12.35
CA ILE A 29 7.45 -2.35 11.61
C ILE A 29 7.92 -3.51 12.49
N ALA A 30 9.03 -3.35 13.21
CA ALA A 30 9.57 -4.38 14.08
C ALA A 30 8.56 -4.79 15.17
N ASP A 31 7.94 -3.80 15.83
CA ASP A 31 6.92 -4.06 16.85
C ASP A 31 5.71 -4.79 16.28
N ARG A 32 5.30 -4.48 15.04
CA ARG A 32 4.15 -5.11 14.40
C ARG A 32 4.43 -6.52 13.91
N VAL A 33 5.64 -6.78 13.42
CA VAL A 33 6.10 -8.13 13.09
C VAL A 33 6.13 -8.99 14.36
N ALA A 34 6.71 -8.48 15.45
CA ALA A 34 6.75 -9.17 16.73
C ALA A 34 5.34 -9.48 17.28
N ALA A 35 4.41 -8.53 17.15
CA ALA A 35 3.02 -8.70 17.57
C ALA A 35 2.16 -9.52 16.58
N ARG A 36 2.70 -9.95 15.43
CA ARG A 36 1.96 -10.59 14.32
C ARG A 36 0.71 -9.78 13.91
N ALA A 37 0.83 -8.46 13.91
CA ALA A 37 -0.25 -7.53 13.66
C ALA A 37 -0.18 -6.94 12.25
N MET A 38 -1.33 -6.53 11.71
CA MET A 38 -1.39 -5.79 10.45
C MET A 38 -0.97 -4.33 10.64
N MET A 39 -0.28 -3.78 9.66
CA MET A 39 0.12 -2.36 9.61
C MET A 39 -0.12 -1.78 8.21
N CYS A 40 -0.57 -0.53 8.17
CA CYS A 40 -0.71 0.24 6.93
C CYS A 40 0.14 1.52 7.04
N ILE A 41 0.93 1.80 6.00
CA ILE A 41 1.67 3.06 5.87
C ILE A 41 1.00 3.90 4.79
N HIS A 42 0.49 5.06 5.18
CA HIS A 42 -0.20 6.00 4.30
C HIS A 42 0.61 7.28 4.10
N GLY A 43 0.22 8.09 3.11
CA GLY A 43 0.89 9.34 2.74
C GLY A 43 0.77 9.62 1.24
N GLY A 44 1.22 10.79 0.79
CA GLY A 44 1.20 11.15 -0.64
C GLY A 44 2.10 10.28 -1.52
N ALA A 45 2.05 10.49 -2.83
CA ALA A 45 3.06 9.94 -3.75
C ALA A 45 4.43 10.60 -3.49
N GLY A 46 5.53 9.88 -3.76
CA GLY A 46 6.88 10.41 -3.59
C GLY A 46 7.49 10.35 -2.18
N PHE A 47 6.70 10.11 -1.12
CA PHE A 47 7.22 10.00 0.27
C PHE A 47 8.02 8.71 0.57
N GLY A 48 8.39 7.93 -0.46
CA GLY A 48 9.24 6.75 -0.27
C GLY A 48 8.59 5.62 0.56
N LYS A 49 7.26 5.55 0.71
CA LYS A 49 6.59 4.51 1.52
C LYS A 49 7.04 3.09 1.16
N ILE A 50 7.07 2.80 -0.13
CA ILE A 50 7.50 1.49 -0.65
C ILE A 50 8.99 1.29 -0.36
N LEU A 51 9.84 2.30 -0.60
CA LEU A 51 11.27 2.23 -0.28
C LEU A 51 11.49 1.91 1.20
N ALA A 52 10.85 2.67 2.10
CA ALA A 52 10.97 2.51 3.55
C ALA A 52 10.59 1.10 4.01
N VAL A 53 9.41 0.60 3.62
CA VAL A 53 8.96 -0.77 3.97
C VAL A 53 9.99 -1.81 3.54
N ASN A 54 10.50 -1.69 2.32
CA ASN A 54 11.36 -2.71 1.77
C ASN A 54 12.78 -2.69 2.32
N THR A 55 13.33 -1.51 2.60
CA THR A 55 14.61 -1.40 3.29
C THR A 55 14.49 -1.92 4.73
N CYS A 56 13.43 -1.56 5.45
CA CYS A 56 13.22 -2.02 6.83
C CYS A 56 13.01 -3.54 6.90
N LEU A 57 12.16 -4.13 6.04
CA LEU A 57 11.94 -5.58 6.04
C LEU A 57 13.21 -6.36 5.68
N ARG A 58 13.99 -5.90 4.69
CA ARG A 58 15.30 -6.52 4.37
C ARG A 58 16.27 -6.49 5.56
N ALA A 59 16.26 -5.41 6.34
CA ALA A 59 17.14 -5.25 7.49
C ALA A 59 16.70 -6.06 8.72
N LEU A 60 15.40 -6.22 8.92
CA LEU A 60 14.84 -6.97 10.05
C LEU A 60 14.89 -8.47 9.81
N GLU A 61 14.59 -8.92 8.59
CA GLU A 61 14.46 -10.34 8.25
C GLU A 61 15.19 -10.67 6.95
N PRO A 62 16.53 -10.78 7.00
CA PRO A 62 17.33 -11.09 5.81
C PRO A 62 17.12 -12.52 5.27
N GLY A 63 16.45 -13.39 6.02
CA GLY A 63 16.27 -14.82 5.69
C GLY A 63 14.82 -15.30 5.61
N GLU A 64 13.81 -14.44 5.78
CA GLU A 64 12.40 -14.85 5.73
C GLU A 64 11.77 -14.62 4.34
N ASP A 65 10.74 -15.40 4.01
CA ASP A 65 10.02 -15.36 2.74
C ASP A 65 9.07 -14.14 2.66
N VAL A 66 9.64 -12.94 2.52
CA VAL A 66 8.84 -11.71 2.31
C VAL A 66 8.12 -11.77 0.95
N ARG A 67 6.81 -12.04 0.97
CA ARG A 67 5.97 -12.05 -0.23
C ARG A 67 5.40 -10.66 -0.52
N LYS A 68 5.66 -10.16 -1.73
CA LYS A 68 5.19 -8.84 -2.18
C LYS A 68 4.10 -9.01 -3.21
N ILE A 69 2.94 -8.39 -2.96
CA ILE A 69 1.79 -8.42 -3.85
C ILE A 69 1.54 -6.98 -4.31
N THR A 70 1.65 -6.76 -5.62
CA THR A 70 1.36 -5.47 -6.24
C THR A 70 0.04 -5.57 -7.00
N PHE A 71 -0.98 -4.90 -6.50
CA PHE A 71 -2.23 -4.74 -7.24
C PHE A 71 -2.02 -3.70 -8.34
N ARG A 72 -1.93 -4.17 -9.58
CA ARG A 72 -2.00 -3.29 -10.74
C ARG A 72 -3.45 -2.91 -10.96
N ALA A 73 -3.72 -1.66 -11.30
CA ALA A 73 -5.03 -1.28 -11.80
C ALA A 73 -5.28 -2.08 -13.08
N GLY A 74 -6.10 -3.13 -12.99
CA GLY A 74 -6.67 -3.77 -14.16
C GLY A 74 -7.55 -2.77 -14.91
N PRO A 75 -7.97 -3.09 -16.15
CA PRO A 75 -9.02 -2.30 -16.79
C PRO A 75 -10.17 -2.16 -15.79
N ARG A 76 -10.51 -0.90 -15.45
CA ARG A 76 -11.76 -0.63 -14.73
C ARG A 76 -12.85 -1.33 -15.53
N PRO A 77 -13.74 -2.12 -14.92
CA PRO A 77 -14.81 -2.78 -15.66
C PRO A 77 -15.48 -1.70 -16.50
N VAL A 78 -15.33 -1.82 -17.83
CA VAL A 78 -16.04 -0.97 -18.75
C VAL A 78 -17.50 -1.23 -18.42
N ARG A 79 -18.17 -0.23 -17.86
CA ARG A 79 -19.62 -0.25 -17.77
C ARG A 79 -20.08 -0.54 -19.20
N CYS A 80 -20.73 -1.68 -19.41
CA CYS A 80 -21.36 -2.03 -20.67
C CYS A 80 -22.21 -0.82 -21.09
N ALA A 81 -21.70 -0.03 -22.04
CA ALA A 81 -22.36 1.17 -22.54
C ALA A 81 -23.31 0.85 -23.70
N THR A 82 -23.33 -0.41 -24.14
CA THR A 82 -24.12 -0.86 -25.28
C THR A 82 -24.81 -2.16 -24.92
N ASN A 83 -26.10 -2.02 -24.62
CA ASN A 83 -27.12 -3.09 -24.59
C ASN A 83 -27.39 -3.84 -23.28
N CYS A 84 -27.34 -3.15 -22.12
CA CYS A 84 -28.12 -3.60 -20.96
C CYS A 84 -29.56 -3.07 -21.09
N SER A 85 -30.49 -3.94 -21.50
CA SER A 85 -31.93 -3.64 -21.42
C SER A 85 -32.33 -3.37 -19.96
N PRO A 86 -33.26 -2.42 -19.70
CA PRO A 86 -33.69 -2.12 -18.35
C PRO A 86 -34.69 -3.18 -17.88
N ARG A 87 -34.21 -4.33 -17.41
CA ARG A 87 -35.06 -5.28 -16.67
C ARG A 87 -34.27 -6.08 -15.64
N SER A 88 -33.86 -5.40 -14.57
CA SER A 88 -33.96 -5.99 -13.24
C SER A 88 -34.17 -4.87 -12.22
N THR A 89 -35.37 -4.84 -11.67
CA THR A 89 -35.73 -4.06 -10.49
C THR A 89 -34.97 -4.62 -9.30
N TRP A 90 -33.78 -4.07 -9.02
CA TRP A 90 -33.15 -4.22 -7.71
C TRP A 90 -33.63 -3.08 -6.80
N PRO A 91 -34.15 -3.39 -5.59
CA PRO A 91 -34.70 -2.37 -4.71
C PRO A 91 -33.57 -1.52 -4.14
N ALA A 92 -33.58 -0.24 -4.52
CA ALA A 92 -32.73 0.79 -3.97
C ALA A 92 -33.14 1.11 -2.52
N THR A 93 -32.58 0.38 -1.56
CA THR A 93 -32.48 0.91 -0.19
C THR A 93 -31.32 1.90 -0.13
N ARG A 94 -31.61 3.14 -0.56
CA ARG A 94 -30.75 4.28 -0.23
C ARG A 94 -30.79 4.46 1.28
N ARG A 95 -29.76 3.97 1.98
CA ARG A 95 -29.44 4.50 3.31
C ARG A 95 -28.74 5.84 3.07
N ALA A 96 -29.49 6.92 3.28
CA ALA A 96 -28.93 8.26 3.33
C ALA A 96 -27.87 8.30 4.45
N ALA A 97 -26.64 8.70 4.10
CA ALA A 97 -25.65 9.11 5.08
C ALA A 97 -25.99 10.54 5.51
N PRO A 98 -26.22 10.83 6.81
CA PRO A 98 -26.22 12.21 7.27
C PRO A 98 -24.78 12.73 7.31
N ALA A 99 -24.64 13.99 6.87
CA ALA A 99 -23.39 14.74 6.83
C ALA A 99 -22.84 14.97 8.25
N SER A 100 -21.58 14.60 8.49
CA SER A 100 -20.77 15.20 9.56
C SER A 100 -19.98 16.34 8.93
N SER A 101 -20.51 17.56 8.93
CA SER A 101 -20.24 18.60 9.91
C SER A 101 -18.74 18.81 10.17
N THR A 102 -18.24 19.91 9.64
CA THR A 102 -17.10 20.70 10.10
C THR A 102 -17.13 20.89 11.62
N ALA A 103 -15.99 20.69 12.31
CA ALA A 103 -15.52 21.49 13.45
C ALA A 103 -14.16 20.98 13.98
N CYS A 104 -13.19 21.90 14.01
CA CYS A 104 -11.89 21.94 14.72
C CYS A 104 -10.84 20.85 14.42
#